data_AF-Q0CNR9-F1
#
_entry.id   AF-Q0CNR9-F1
#
_cell.length_a   1.000
_cell.length_b   1.000
_cell.length_c   1.000
_cell.angle_alpha   90.00
_cell.angle_beta   90.00
_cell.angle_gamma   90.00
#
_symmetry.space_group_name_H-M   'P 1'
#
loop_
_entity.id
_entity.type
_entity.pdbx_description
1 polymer ?
#
loop_
_entity_poly.entity_id
_entity_poly.type
_entity_poly.pdbx_seq_one_letter_code
_entity_poly.pdbx_strand_id
1 'polypeptide(L)'
;MPLAPKFRTYDRQQPTYETKNPVPLGSFGPAVRLPLGRIVLGRSGAKCSDCNAGFFVHHDNEWDWLGGFLTVAKIRELLGFEEDKGRLIDQFEMPNIRAVHFLLHDHLDRGYDACMAVVRRTNCHDVGGVGDDGKKEKTQINK
;
A
#
# COMPACT_ATOMS: atom_id res chain seq x y z
N MET A 1 -0.09 44.97 0.72
CA MET A 1 0.38 43.57 0.54
C MET A 1 -0.64 42.65 1.19
N PRO A 2 -1.13 41.58 0.52
CA PRO A 2 -1.98 40.61 1.19
C PRO A 2 -1.21 39.94 2.34
N LEU A 3 -1.93 39.58 3.41
CA LEU A 3 -1.33 38.83 4.53
C LEU A 3 -0.84 37.47 4.02
N ALA A 4 0.26 36.98 4.60
CA ALA A 4 0.75 35.65 4.31
C ALA A 4 -0.37 34.61 4.55
N PRO A 5 -0.52 33.61 3.68
CA PRO A 5 -1.50 32.56 3.87
C PRO A 5 -1.24 31.82 5.18
N LYS A 6 -2.32 31.43 5.86
CA LYS A 6 -2.21 30.60 7.07
C LYS A 6 -1.81 29.19 6.66
N PHE A 7 -0.64 28.75 7.08
CA PHE A 7 -0.20 27.38 6.87
C PHE A 7 -0.84 26.44 7.90
N ARG A 8 -1.17 25.22 7.47
CA ARG A 8 -1.58 24.12 8.35
C ARG A 8 -0.54 23.02 8.23
N THR A 9 -0.12 22.49 9.37
CA THR A 9 0.71 21.29 9.42
C THR A 9 -0.21 20.08 9.31
N TYR A 10 0.12 19.17 8.39
CA TYR A 10 -0.54 17.88 8.25
C TYR A 10 0.44 16.79 8.63
N ASP A 11 -0.09 15.68 9.14
CA ASP A 11 0.72 14.49 9.34
C ASP A 11 1.30 14.03 8.00
N ARG A 12 2.54 13.55 8.04
CA ARG A 12 3.24 13.07 6.83
C ARG A 12 2.48 11.93 6.16
N GLN A 13 1.88 11.05 6.97
CA GLN A 13 1.15 9.88 6.52
C GLN A 13 -0.34 10.17 6.55
N GLN A 14 -1.02 10.00 5.42
CA GLN A 14 -2.48 10.01 5.42
C GLN A 14 -3.01 8.71 6.03
N PRO A 15 -4.09 8.76 6.83
CA PRO A 15 -4.72 7.55 7.34
C PRO A 15 -5.35 6.76 6.18
N THR A 16 -5.05 5.47 6.11
CA THR A 16 -5.75 4.54 5.21
C THR A 16 -7.17 4.30 5.71
N TYR A 17 -8.10 4.11 4.79
CA TYR A 17 -9.48 3.70 5.08
C TYR A 17 -9.97 2.79 3.97
N GLU A 18 -10.73 1.77 4.35
CA GLU A 18 -11.51 1.01 3.39
C GLU A 18 -12.81 1.74 3.07
N THR A 19 -13.50 1.25 2.03
CA THR A 19 -14.83 1.68 1.60
C THR A 19 -15.74 1.90 2.81
N LYS A 20 -16.20 3.14 3.02
CA LYS A 20 -16.93 3.52 4.24
C LYS A 20 -18.27 2.79 4.40
N ASN A 21 -18.98 2.59 3.30
CA ASN A 21 -20.29 1.94 3.26
C ASN A 21 -20.29 0.89 2.13
N PRO A 22 -19.63 -0.26 2.32
CA PRO A 22 -19.53 -1.26 1.29
C PRO A 22 -20.88 -1.97 1.10
N VAL A 23 -21.30 -2.11 -0.16
CA VAL A 23 -22.49 -2.89 -0.49
C VAL A 23 -22.15 -4.38 -0.36
N PRO A 24 -22.95 -5.20 0.35
CA PRO A 24 -22.67 -6.62 0.50
C PRO A 24 -22.59 -7.32 -0.85
N LEU A 25 -21.51 -8.07 -1.10
CA LEU A 25 -21.26 -8.74 -2.39
C LEU A 25 -22.38 -9.73 -2.79
N GLY A 26 -23.12 -10.27 -1.83
CA GLY A 26 -24.27 -11.15 -2.09
C GLY A 26 -25.51 -10.44 -2.66
N SER A 27 -25.55 -9.10 -2.64
CA SER A 27 -26.70 -8.32 -3.12
C SER A 27 -26.73 -8.13 -4.64
N PHE A 28 -25.62 -8.37 -5.33
CA PHE A 28 -25.48 -8.16 -6.78
C PHE A 28 -26.05 -9.31 -7.64
N GLY A 29 -26.61 -10.35 -7.01
CA GLY A 29 -27.21 -11.51 -7.70
C GLY A 29 -26.21 -12.63 -8.03
N PRO A 30 -26.58 -13.57 -8.91
CA PRO A 30 -25.74 -14.70 -9.28
C PRO A 30 -24.40 -14.26 -9.88
N ALA A 31 -23.29 -14.76 -9.33
CA ALA A 31 -21.94 -14.45 -9.80
C ALA A 31 -21.39 -15.53 -10.74
N VAL A 32 -20.60 -15.11 -11.73
CA VAL A 32 -19.86 -16.00 -12.65
C VAL A 32 -18.35 -15.72 -12.56
N ARG A 33 -17.52 -16.76 -12.76
CA ARG A 33 -16.06 -16.61 -12.78
C ARG A 33 -15.62 -16.04 -14.12
N LEU A 34 -15.04 -14.84 -14.09
CA LEU A 34 -14.48 -14.16 -15.26
C LEU A 34 -13.15 -13.48 -14.88
N PRO A 35 -12.26 -13.21 -15.84
CA PRO A 35 -11.07 -12.40 -15.60
C PRO A 35 -11.46 -11.01 -15.10
N LEU A 36 -10.79 -10.51 -14.06
CA LEU A 36 -11.09 -9.20 -13.45
C LEU A 36 -11.02 -8.05 -14.47
N GLY A 37 -10.05 -8.13 -15.39
CA GLY A 37 -9.83 -7.18 -16.48
C GLY A 37 -10.95 -7.07 -17.51
N ARG A 38 -11.99 -7.91 -17.43
CA ARG A 38 -13.19 -7.81 -18.29
C ARG A 38 -14.06 -6.60 -17.94
N ILE A 39 -14.05 -6.19 -16.68
CA ILE A 39 -14.87 -5.08 -16.16
C ILE A 39 -13.96 -3.99 -15.61
N VAL A 40 -12.95 -4.39 -14.84
CA VAL A 40 -12.08 -3.45 -14.14
C VAL A 40 -10.87 -3.12 -15.00
N LEU A 41 -10.68 -1.83 -15.26
CA LEU A 41 -9.48 -1.31 -15.87
C LEU A 41 -8.43 -1.04 -14.80
N GLY A 42 -7.15 -1.19 -15.14
CA GLY A 42 -6.05 -1.06 -14.21
C GLY A 42 -4.90 -0.24 -14.76
N ARG A 43 -4.28 0.57 -13.90
CA ARG A 43 -3.04 1.30 -14.18
C ARG A 43 -2.11 1.15 -12.98
N SER A 44 -0.85 0.85 -13.24
CA SER A 44 0.19 0.82 -12.21
C SER A 44 1.22 1.93 -12.41
N GLY A 45 1.95 2.25 -11.35
CA GLY A 45 3.07 3.19 -11.39
C GLY A 45 4.05 2.94 -10.26
N ALA A 46 5.34 3.15 -10.52
CA ALA A 46 6.37 3.10 -9.50
C ALA A 46 6.71 4.51 -9.01
N LYS A 47 6.90 4.67 -7.70
CA LYS A 47 7.45 5.89 -7.12
C LYS A 47 8.43 5.51 -6.02
N CYS A 48 9.72 5.58 -6.30
CA CYS A 48 10.74 5.08 -5.36
C CYS A 48 10.50 3.59 -5.10
N SER A 49 10.51 3.20 -3.83
CA SER A 49 10.19 1.87 -3.31
C SER A 49 8.67 1.61 -3.26
N ASP A 50 7.83 2.63 -3.48
CA ASP A 50 6.39 2.49 -3.42
C ASP A 50 5.77 2.11 -4.77
N CYS A 51 4.78 1.24 -4.73
CA CYS A 51 3.99 0.84 -5.89
C CYS A 51 2.58 1.45 -5.81
N ASN A 52 2.16 2.07 -6.90
CA ASN A 52 0.82 2.59 -7.10
C ASN A 52 0.04 1.62 -7.98
N ALA A 53 -1.16 1.23 -7.55
CA ALA A 53 -2.07 0.38 -8.29
C ALA A 53 -3.48 0.98 -8.27
N GLY A 54 -3.90 1.58 -9.38
CA GLY A 54 -5.23 2.16 -9.55
C GLY A 54 -6.13 1.25 -10.38
N PHE A 55 -7.35 1.04 -9.90
CA PHE A 55 -8.39 0.25 -10.54
C PHE A 55 -9.63 1.13 -10.77
N PHE A 56 -10.23 1.07 -11.97
CA PHE A 56 -11.34 1.94 -12.34
C PHE A 56 -12.37 1.22 -13.21
N VAL A 57 -13.61 1.69 -13.14
CA VAL A 57 -14.78 1.11 -13.82
C VAL A 57 -15.58 2.17 -14.57
N HIS A 58 -16.43 1.74 -15.50
CA HIS A 58 -17.17 2.64 -16.39
C HIS A 58 -18.55 3.02 -15.86
N HIS A 59 -19.12 2.22 -14.97
CA HIS A 59 -20.50 2.40 -14.49
C HIS A 59 -20.58 2.47 -12.96
N ASP A 60 -21.63 3.13 -12.46
CA ASP A 60 -21.79 3.40 -11.03
C ASP A 60 -22.16 2.14 -10.24
N ASN A 61 -22.94 1.23 -10.85
CA ASN A 61 -23.24 -0.07 -10.26
C ASN A 61 -21.98 -0.97 -10.13
N GLU A 62 -21.01 -0.81 -11.03
CA GLU A 62 -19.72 -1.50 -10.95
C GLU A 62 -18.84 -0.90 -9.85
N TRP A 63 -18.97 0.40 -9.58
CA TRP A 63 -18.22 1.10 -8.55
C TRP A 63 -18.57 0.59 -7.15
N ASP A 64 -19.86 0.48 -6.84
CA ASP A 64 -20.32 -0.05 -5.55
C ASP A 64 -19.86 -1.50 -5.33
N TRP A 65 -19.83 -2.29 -6.39
CA TRP A 65 -19.26 -3.65 -6.37
C TRP A 65 -17.74 -3.63 -6.18
N LEU A 66 -17.02 -2.77 -6.90
CA LEU A 66 -15.56 -2.67 -6.88
C LEU A 66 -15.05 -2.32 -5.48
N GLY A 67 -15.66 -1.32 -4.83
CA GLY A 67 -15.29 -0.90 -3.48
C GLY A 67 -15.55 -1.98 -2.42
N GLY A 68 -16.57 -2.81 -2.59
CA GLY A 68 -16.83 -3.95 -1.70
C GLY A 68 -15.94 -5.17 -1.98
N PHE A 69 -15.48 -5.33 -3.23
CA PHE A 69 -14.70 -6.48 -3.66
C PHE A 69 -13.19 -6.28 -3.47
N LEU A 70 -12.64 -5.14 -3.89
CA LEU A 70 -11.23 -4.80 -3.73
C LEU A 70 -11.00 -4.09 -2.40
N THR A 71 -10.84 -4.88 -1.34
CA THR A 71 -10.34 -4.43 -0.04
C THR A 71 -8.83 -4.60 0.07
N VAL A 72 -8.20 -4.03 1.10
CA VAL A 72 -6.77 -4.25 1.37
C VAL A 72 -6.49 -5.73 1.58
N ALA A 73 -7.37 -6.44 2.28
CA ALA A 73 -7.26 -7.88 2.46
C ALA A 73 -7.31 -8.64 1.13
N LYS A 74 -8.16 -8.21 0.19
CA LYS A 74 -8.23 -8.83 -1.14
C LYS A 74 -6.98 -8.56 -1.97
N ILE A 75 -6.42 -7.36 -1.91
CA ILE A 75 -5.15 -7.04 -2.58
C ILE A 75 -4.02 -7.93 -2.04
N ARG A 76 -3.94 -8.13 -0.72
CA ARG A 76 -2.96 -9.04 -0.10
C ARG A 76 -3.12 -10.48 -0.57
N GLU A 77 -4.36 -10.98 -0.65
CA GLU A 77 -4.65 -12.30 -1.22
C GLU A 77 -4.17 -12.40 -2.68
N LEU A 78 -4.39 -11.36 -3.50
CA LEU A 78 -4.01 -11.34 -4.91
C LEU A 78 -2.51 -11.21 -5.15
N LEU A 79 -1.78 -10.50 -4.27
CA LEU A 79 -0.31 -10.46 -4.29
C LEU A 79 0.28 -11.84 -4.00
N GLY A 80 -0.41 -12.63 -3.16
CA GLY A 80 0.05 -13.94 -2.74
C GLY A 80 1.17 -13.85 -1.70
N PHE A 81 1.53 -15.02 -1.15
CA PHE A 81 2.50 -15.12 -0.04
C PHE A 81 3.93 -14.75 -0.44
N GLU A 82 4.25 -14.78 -1.74
CA GLU A 82 5.59 -14.49 -2.25
C GLU A 82 5.88 -12.98 -2.23
N GLU A 83 4.90 -12.16 -2.59
CA GLU A 83 5.04 -10.70 -2.70
C GLU A 83 4.52 -9.96 -1.45
N ASP A 84 3.49 -10.47 -0.76
CA ASP A 84 3.00 -9.84 0.48
C ASP A 84 3.95 -10.06 1.66
N LYS A 85 4.94 -9.16 1.76
CA LYS A 85 5.89 -9.09 2.88
C LYS A 85 5.28 -8.45 4.16
N GLY A 86 3.96 -8.28 4.24
CA GLY A 86 3.27 -7.69 5.39
C GLY A 86 3.43 -6.18 5.51
N ARG A 87 3.81 -5.51 4.41
CA ARG A 87 4.02 -4.05 4.38
C ARG A 87 2.69 -3.29 4.43
N LEU A 88 2.78 -1.99 4.71
CA LEU A 88 1.62 -1.11 4.73
C LEU A 88 1.03 -0.97 3.33
N ILE A 89 -0.29 -1.04 3.23
CA ILE A 89 -1.04 -0.79 2.00
C ILE A 89 -2.12 0.23 2.33
N ASP A 90 -2.05 1.39 1.68
CA ASP A 90 -3.09 2.40 1.79
C ASP A 90 -4.11 2.24 0.68
N GLN A 91 -5.39 2.40 1.02
CA GLN A 91 -6.50 2.43 0.08
C GLN A 91 -7.05 3.86 -0.03
N PHE A 92 -7.35 4.28 -1.26
CA PHE A 92 -7.93 5.58 -1.57
C PHE A 92 -9.10 5.41 -2.54
N GLU A 93 -10.27 5.93 -2.15
CA GLU A 93 -11.44 5.97 -3.02
C GLU A 93 -11.51 7.31 -3.77
N MET A 94 -11.73 7.25 -5.08
CA MET A 94 -11.91 8.42 -5.94
C MET A 94 -13.27 8.33 -6.65
N PRO A 95 -14.37 8.69 -5.98
CA PRO A 95 -15.73 8.47 -6.47
C PRO A 95 -16.03 9.19 -7.79
N ASN A 96 -15.48 10.40 -7.99
CA ASN A 96 -15.73 11.20 -9.19
C ASN A 96 -15.16 10.57 -10.48
N ILE A 97 -14.20 9.66 -10.35
CA ILE A 97 -13.63 8.90 -11.48
C ILE A 97 -13.83 7.39 -11.33
N ARG A 98 -14.59 6.97 -10.32
CA ARG A 98 -14.90 5.57 -9.98
C ARG A 98 -13.64 4.72 -9.93
N ALA A 99 -12.63 5.20 -9.19
CA ALA A 99 -11.37 4.52 -9.03
C ALA A 99 -11.06 4.18 -7.57
N VAL A 100 -10.64 2.94 -7.33
CA VAL A 100 -10.03 2.51 -6.06
C VAL A 100 -8.54 2.41 -6.32
N HIS A 101 -7.75 3.13 -5.53
CA HIS A 101 -6.31 3.20 -5.67
C HIS A 101 -5.62 2.66 -4.44
N PHE A 102 -4.56 1.90 -4.66
CA PHE A 102 -3.73 1.33 -3.62
C PHE A 102 -2.31 1.87 -3.73
N LEU A 103 -1.76 2.27 -2.59
CA LEU A 103 -0.34 2.58 -2.42
C LEU A 103 0.27 1.49 -1.56
N LEU A 104 1.12 0.67 -2.16
CA LEU A 104 1.84 -0.39 -1.48
C LEU A 104 3.20 0.17 -1.10
N HIS A 105 3.42 0.37 0.20
CA HIS A 105 4.63 0.98 0.73
C HIS A 105 5.80 0.01 0.68
N ASP A 106 6.94 0.51 0.21
CA ASP A 106 8.21 -0.23 0.10
C ASP A 106 8.06 -1.63 -0.55
N HIS A 107 7.08 -1.78 -1.44
CA HIS A 107 6.75 -3.06 -2.05
C HIS A 107 7.63 -3.38 -3.25
N LEU A 108 8.21 -2.35 -3.85
CA LEU A 108 9.34 -2.48 -4.76
C LEU A 108 10.60 -2.50 -3.89
N ASP A 109 11.59 -3.33 -4.23
CA ASP A 109 12.85 -3.49 -3.48
C ASP A 109 13.68 -2.19 -3.47
N ARG A 110 14.91 -2.16 -3.96
CA ARG A 110 15.68 -0.92 -4.13
C ARG A 110 15.14 -0.08 -5.27
N GLY A 111 13.88 0.32 -5.17
CA GLY A 111 13.46 1.57 -5.77
C GLY A 111 14.33 2.69 -5.21
N TYR A 112 14.63 3.69 -6.03
CA TYR A 112 15.37 4.90 -5.63
C TYR A 112 16.86 4.80 -5.25
N ASP A 113 17.57 3.67 -5.34
CA ASP A 113 19.03 3.78 -5.58
C ASP A 113 19.29 4.55 -6.92
N ALA A 114 18.28 4.68 -7.79
CA ALA A 114 18.27 5.46 -9.04
C ALA A 114 17.76 6.91 -8.95
N CYS A 115 17.13 7.35 -7.84
CA CYS A 115 16.45 8.66 -7.86
C CYS A 115 17.07 9.72 -6.93
N MET A 116 17.98 9.41 -5.98
CA MET A 116 19.01 10.36 -5.47
C MET A 116 20.31 9.75 -4.88
N ALA A 117 20.83 8.61 -5.34
CA ALA A 117 22.13 8.15 -4.81
C ALA A 117 23.33 9.01 -5.32
N VAL A 118 23.79 9.98 -4.52
CA VAL A 118 25.24 10.15 -4.31
C VAL A 118 25.61 9.14 -3.23
N VAL A 119 26.30 8.10 -3.66
CA VAL A 119 26.91 7.09 -2.78
C VAL A 119 27.82 7.78 -1.77
N ARG A 120 27.43 7.83 -0.49
CA ARG A 120 28.43 7.75 0.57
C ARG A 120 28.73 6.27 0.75
N ARG A 121 29.88 5.84 0.24
CA ARG A 121 30.40 4.48 0.37
C ARG A 121 30.29 4.06 1.83
N THR A 122 29.50 3.04 2.10
CA THR A 122 29.91 2.00 3.05
C THR A 122 30.02 0.73 2.24
N ASN A 123 31.24 0.20 2.21
CA ASN A 123 31.68 -0.80 1.28
C ASN A 123 30.82 -2.07 1.39
N CYS A 124 30.48 -2.60 0.22
CA CYS A 124 30.30 -4.03 0.04
C CYS A 124 31.64 -4.69 0.42
N HIS A 125 31.60 -5.86 1.07
CA HIS A 125 32.69 -6.52 1.81
C HIS A 125 32.82 -6.04 3.26
N ASP A 126 32.21 -6.80 4.20
CA ASP A 126 32.96 -7.44 5.27
C ASP A 126 32.09 -8.55 5.90
N VAL A 127 32.38 -9.76 5.42
CA VAL A 127 32.21 -11.01 6.16
C VAL A 127 33.24 -11.05 7.29
N GLY A 128 32.82 -11.34 8.52
CA GLY A 128 33.73 -11.72 9.60
C GLY A 128 33.40 -11.06 10.92
N GLY A 129 32.95 -11.88 11.88
CA GLY A 129 32.62 -11.43 13.22
C GLY A 129 33.83 -11.04 14.06
N VAL A 130 33.55 -10.35 15.16
CA VAL A 130 34.05 -10.57 16.52
C VAL A 130 33.02 -9.88 17.41
N GLY A 131 32.32 -10.65 18.24
CA GLY A 131 31.47 -10.13 19.30
C GLY A 131 32.11 -10.48 20.64
N ASP A 132 32.56 -9.46 21.36
CA ASP A 132 32.62 -9.49 22.81
C ASP A 132 32.42 -8.05 23.32
N ASP A 133 31.64 -7.95 24.40
CA ASP A 133 31.55 -6.86 25.38
C ASP A 133 30.15 -6.86 25.99
N GLY A 134 30.04 -7.70 27.03
CA GLY A 134 28.83 -7.94 27.77
C GLY A 134 28.28 -6.72 28.53
N LYS A 135 26.96 -6.73 28.72
CA LYS A 135 26.30 -6.17 29.90
C LYS A 135 25.23 -7.14 30.38
N LYS A 136 25.38 -7.50 31.66
CA LYS A 136 24.63 -8.49 32.41
C LYS A 136 23.18 -8.04 32.65
N GLU A 137 22.25 -8.93 32.30
CA GLU A 137 21.20 -9.50 33.15
C GLU A 137 20.29 -8.55 33.99
N LYS A 138 18.97 -8.67 33.77
CA LYS A 138 18.01 -9.09 34.80
C LYS A 138 16.64 -9.44 34.20
N THR A 139 16.37 -10.73 34.16
CA THR A 139 15.08 -11.37 33.92
C THR A 139 14.18 -11.18 35.15
N GLN A 140 12.92 -10.81 34.95
CA GLN A 140 11.90 -10.84 36.00
C GLN A 140 10.71 -11.68 35.50
N ILE A 141 10.59 -12.88 36.07
CA ILE A 141 9.47 -13.81 35.89
C ILE A 141 8.43 -13.47 36.95
N ASN A 142 7.18 -13.22 36.53
CA ASN A 142 6.07 -13.01 37.46
C ASN A 142 5.42 -14.35 37.82
N LYS A 143 5.01 -14.44 39.10
CA LYS A 143 4.31 -15.56 39.73
C LYS A 143 2.89 -15.73 39.24
#